data_AF-A0AAE0M1X6-F1
#
_entry.id   AF-A0AAE0M1X6-F1
#
_cell.length_a   1.000
_cell.length_b   1.000
_cell.length_c   1.000
_cell.angle_alpha   90.00
_cell.angle_beta   90.00
_cell.angle_gamma   90.00
#
_symmetry.space_group_name_H-M   'P 1'
#
loop_
_entity.id
_entity.type
_entity.pdbx_description
1 polymer ?
#
loop_
_entity_poly.entity_id
_entity_poly.type
_entity_poly.pdbx_seq_one_letter_code
_entity_poly.pdbx_strand_id
1 'polypeptide(L)'
;MKFTLFALLAAAGLGAEAVKLTHAQATARLSAAGISWSSSGGCSNRNVATCTSFDQVREETIAGAITLKSACGCAITITGGTETGHASGTYSHWNGYKLDMSKTTGLNNYITSTFTRIADRSDGYAQYQARSGNIYCNEGNHWDITFYTDGS
;
A
#
# COMPACT_ATOMS: atom_id res chain seq x y z
N MET A 1 -7.15 51.41 -29.31
CA MET A 1 -7.17 49.95 -29.09
C MET A 1 -5.87 49.55 -28.39
N LYS A 2 -5.92 49.12 -27.13
CA LYS A 2 -4.77 48.55 -26.41
C LYS A 2 -5.16 47.13 -26.02
N PHE A 3 -4.61 46.15 -26.72
CA PHE A 3 -4.72 44.74 -26.35
C PHE A 3 -3.66 44.47 -25.30
N THR A 4 -4.07 44.31 -24.05
CA THR A 4 -3.22 43.78 -22.99
C THR A 4 -3.27 42.26 -23.08
N LEU A 5 -2.16 41.67 -23.53
CA LEU A 5 -2.00 40.22 -23.59
C LEU A 5 -1.68 39.71 -22.18
N PHE A 6 -2.60 39.00 -21.53
CA PHE A 6 -2.31 38.24 -20.32
C PHE A 6 -1.61 36.94 -20.72
N ALA A 7 -0.35 36.79 -20.35
CA ALA A 7 0.35 35.52 -20.44
C ALA A 7 -0.16 34.59 -19.33
N LEU A 8 -0.84 33.51 -19.70
CA LEU A 8 -1.12 32.39 -18.78
C LEU A 8 0.19 31.65 -18.53
N LEU A 9 0.70 31.70 -17.29
CA LEU A 9 1.71 30.74 -16.84
C LEU A 9 1.00 29.41 -16.58
N ALA A 10 1.14 28.45 -17.49
CA ALA A 10 0.82 27.06 -17.19
C ALA A 10 1.97 26.49 -16.34
N ALA A 11 1.76 26.37 -15.03
CA ALA A 11 2.64 25.56 -14.19
C ALA A 11 2.38 24.09 -14.53
N ALA A 12 3.21 23.51 -15.41
CA ALA A 12 3.30 22.07 -15.54
C ALA A 12 3.90 21.52 -14.24
N GLY A 13 3.04 21.04 -13.34
CA GLY A 13 3.46 20.26 -12.18
C GLY A 13 4.13 18.98 -12.67
N LEU A 14 5.47 18.99 -12.70
CA LEU A 14 6.24 17.76 -12.75
C LEU A 14 5.89 16.99 -11.47
N GLY A 15 5.12 15.91 -11.60
CA GLY A 15 4.79 15.05 -10.47
C GLY A 15 6.09 14.60 -9.82
N ALA A 16 6.24 14.90 -8.53
CA ALA A 16 7.37 14.40 -7.77
C ALA A 16 7.34 12.87 -7.85
N GLU A 17 8.47 12.26 -8.26
CA GLU A 17 8.67 10.82 -8.18
C GLU A 17 8.36 10.36 -6.75
N ALA A 18 7.58 9.28 -6.61
CA ALA A 18 7.21 8.78 -5.30
C ALA A 18 8.48 8.41 -4.51
N VAL A 19 8.60 8.90 -3.28
CA VAL A 19 9.76 8.64 -2.43
C VAL A 19 9.84 7.15 -2.13
N LYS A 20 11.02 6.56 -2.33
CA LYS A 20 11.29 5.14 -2.12
C LYS A 20 12.09 4.95 -0.85
N LEU A 21 11.64 4.03 0.00
CA LEU A 21 12.30 3.70 1.25
C LEU A 21 13.18 2.46 1.11
N THR A 22 14.25 2.41 1.91
CA THR A 22 14.94 1.16 2.21
C THR A 22 14.12 0.33 3.19
N HIS A 23 14.40 -0.98 3.28
CA HIS A 23 13.75 -1.85 4.24
C HIS A 23 13.95 -1.37 5.70
N ALA A 24 15.14 -0.86 6.03
CA ALA A 24 15.42 -0.32 7.37
C ALA A 24 14.58 0.93 7.68
N GLN A 25 14.42 1.84 6.71
CA GLN A 25 13.57 3.02 6.89
C GLN A 25 12.09 2.64 7.05
N ALA A 26 11.61 1.69 6.24
CA ALA A 26 10.23 1.21 6.33
C ALA A 26 9.95 0.52 7.67
N THR A 27 10.79 -0.41 8.10
CA THR A 27 10.60 -1.15 9.36
C THR A 27 10.70 -0.27 10.60
N ALA A 28 11.57 0.75 10.60
CA ALA A 28 11.62 1.74 11.68
C ALA A 28 10.27 2.47 11.85
N ARG A 29 9.63 2.86 10.74
CA ARG A 29 8.32 3.54 10.76
C ARG A 29 7.18 2.60 11.16
N LEU A 30 7.16 1.39 10.59
CA LEU A 30 6.14 0.38 10.88
C LEU A 30 6.16 -0.05 12.35
N SER A 31 7.35 -0.35 12.88
CA SER A 31 7.51 -0.75 14.29
C SER A 31 7.14 0.38 15.25
N ALA A 32 7.50 1.63 14.95
CA ALA A 32 7.08 2.79 15.74
C ALA A 32 5.56 2.97 15.81
N ALA A 33 4.83 2.54 14.76
CA ALA A 33 3.37 2.53 14.71
C ALA A 33 2.72 1.25 15.29
N GLY A 34 3.51 0.29 15.81
CA GLY A 34 3.00 -0.97 16.32
C GLY A 34 2.44 -1.90 15.24
N ILE A 35 3.02 -1.85 14.03
CA ILE A 35 2.77 -2.79 12.94
C ILE A 35 3.90 -3.82 12.92
N SER A 36 3.54 -5.10 12.96
CA SER A 36 4.46 -6.22 12.84
C SER A 36 4.57 -6.70 11.39
N TRP A 37 5.59 -7.51 11.10
CA TRP A 37 5.70 -8.24 9.84
C TRP A 37 6.30 -9.64 10.08
N SER A 38 6.08 -10.54 9.13
CA SER A 38 6.60 -11.91 9.18
C SER A 38 7.06 -12.33 7.79
N SER A 39 8.24 -12.94 7.71
CA SER A 39 8.81 -13.52 6.50
C SER A 39 8.96 -15.03 6.67
N SER A 40 8.37 -15.81 5.76
CA SER A 40 8.49 -17.28 5.78
C SER A 40 9.92 -17.76 5.56
N GLY A 41 10.70 -17.01 4.78
CA GLY A 41 12.13 -17.24 4.56
C GLY A 41 13.06 -16.62 5.61
N GLY A 42 12.54 -15.90 6.61
CA GLY A 42 13.34 -15.25 7.64
C GLY A 42 14.29 -14.16 7.10
N CYS A 43 13.90 -13.48 6.02
CA CYS A 43 14.78 -12.59 5.26
C CYS A 43 14.03 -11.39 4.67
N SER A 44 14.79 -10.39 4.20
CA SER A 44 14.27 -9.15 3.61
C SER A 44 14.80 -8.85 2.20
N ASN A 45 15.46 -9.82 1.55
CA ASN A 45 15.96 -9.65 0.19
C ASN A 45 14.80 -9.64 -0.82
N ARG A 46 14.60 -8.50 -1.47
CA ARG A 46 13.54 -8.31 -2.48
C ARG A 46 13.60 -9.30 -3.65
N ASN A 47 14.75 -9.88 -3.95
CA ASN A 47 14.90 -10.82 -5.06
C ASN A 47 14.60 -12.28 -4.68
N VAL A 48 14.10 -12.53 -3.47
CA VAL A 48 13.78 -13.87 -2.97
C VAL A 48 12.31 -13.92 -2.55
N ALA A 49 11.51 -14.77 -3.21
CA ALA A 49 10.05 -14.81 -3.07
C ALA A 49 9.54 -15.25 -1.69
N THR A 50 10.39 -15.84 -0.85
CA THR A 50 10.04 -16.20 0.54
C THR A 50 10.39 -15.10 1.55
N CYS A 51 11.09 -14.05 1.13
CA CYS A 51 11.36 -12.90 1.98
C CYS A 51 10.13 -12.00 2.07
N THR A 52 10.03 -11.25 3.16
CA THR A 52 9.15 -10.07 3.20
C THR A 52 10.06 -8.85 3.13
N SER A 53 10.16 -8.26 1.95
CA SER A 53 11.03 -7.10 1.72
C SER A 53 10.23 -5.82 1.73
N PHE A 54 10.86 -4.73 2.15
CA PHE A 54 10.33 -3.38 2.00
C PHE A 54 11.31 -2.48 1.25
N ASP A 55 12.32 -3.06 0.60
CA ASP A 55 13.21 -2.28 -0.26
C ASP A 55 12.43 -1.74 -1.45
N GLN A 56 12.59 -0.45 -1.73
CA GLN A 56 11.87 0.25 -2.81
C GLN A 56 10.34 0.29 -2.60
N VAL A 57 9.87 0.10 -1.36
CA VAL A 57 8.48 0.43 -1.01
C VAL A 57 8.29 1.94 -1.12
N ARG A 58 7.09 2.38 -1.51
CA ARG A 58 6.76 3.81 -1.50
C ARG A 58 6.59 4.31 -0.07
N GLU A 59 7.01 5.54 0.19
CA GLU A 59 6.76 6.22 1.44
C GLU A 59 5.25 6.30 1.74
N GLU A 60 4.45 6.60 0.73
CA GLU A 60 2.99 6.70 0.85
C GLU A 60 2.33 5.35 1.17
N THR A 61 2.91 4.25 0.71
CA THR A 61 2.44 2.89 1.06
C THR A 61 2.67 2.59 2.54
N ILE A 62 3.83 2.94 3.08
CA ILE A 62 4.11 2.79 4.52
C ILE A 62 3.24 3.74 5.35
N ALA A 63 3.09 4.99 4.93
CA ALA A 63 2.19 5.94 5.58
C ALA A 63 0.74 5.46 5.56
N GLY A 64 0.26 4.92 4.43
CA GLY A 64 -1.05 4.29 4.29
C GLY A 64 -1.28 3.13 5.25
N ALA A 65 -0.29 2.26 5.45
CA ALA A 65 -0.37 1.18 6.43
C ALA A 65 -0.49 1.72 7.87
N ILE A 66 0.22 2.81 8.18
CA ILE A 66 0.15 3.48 9.49
C ILE A 66 -1.20 4.15 9.70
N THR A 67 -1.75 4.83 8.68
CA THR A 67 -3.09 5.42 8.72
C THR A 67 -4.15 4.34 8.94
N LEU A 68 -4.06 3.21 8.22
CA LEU A 68 -4.94 2.06 8.41
C LEU A 68 -4.85 1.50 9.84
N LYS A 69 -3.63 1.32 10.37
CA LYS A 69 -3.40 0.88 11.75
C LYS A 69 -4.08 1.79 12.76
N SER A 70 -3.90 3.10 12.62
CA SER A 70 -4.48 4.11 13.50
C SER A 70 -6.01 4.11 13.43
N ALA A 71 -6.58 4.04 12.23
CA ALA A 71 -8.03 4.09 12.04
C ALA A 71 -8.73 2.79 12.48
N CYS A 72 -8.10 1.64 12.23
CA CYS A 72 -8.62 0.34 12.64
C CYS A 72 -8.52 0.13 14.16
N GLY A 73 -7.48 0.68 14.80
CA GLY A 73 -7.17 0.39 16.21
C GLY A 73 -6.82 -1.08 16.47
N CYS A 74 -6.56 -1.86 15.42
CA CYS A 74 -6.43 -3.32 15.47
C CYS A 74 -4.98 -3.78 15.25
N ALA A 75 -4.72 -5.07 15.50
CA ALA A 75 -3.44 -5.68 15.16
C ALA A 75 -3.30 -5.84 13.63
N ILE A 76 -2.14 -5.44 13.10
CA ILE A 76 -1.76 -5.58 11.69
C ILE A 76 -0.42 -6.30 11.63
N THR A 77 -0.37 -7.37 10.82
CA THR A 77 0.87 -8.06 10.47
C THR A 77 1.01 -8.11 8.96
N ILE A 78 2.10 -7.55 8.45
CA ILE A 78 2.45 -7.60 7.03
C ILE A 78 3.15 -8.93 6.73
N THR A 79 2.74 -9.62 5.67
CA THR A 79 3.28 -10.93 5.28
C THR A 79 4.00 -10.92 3.94
N GLY A 80 3.80 -9.86 3.16
CA GLY A 80 4.40 -9.67 1.85
C GLY A 80 4.52 -8.18 1.59
N GLY A 81 5.56 -7.80 0.87
CA GLY A 81 5.86 -6.41 0.60
C GLY A 81 6.27 -6.24 -0.83
N THR A 82 7.56 -6.24 -1.06
CA THR A 82 8.13 -5.78 -2.32
C THR A 82 8.87 -6.88 -3.06
N GLU A 83 9.01 -8.06 -2.46
CA GLU A 83 9.70 -9.22 -3.00
C GLU A 83 9.23 -9.64 -4.41
N THR A 84 10.07 -10.39 -5.11
CA THR A 84 9.73 -11.02 -6.39
C THR A 84 8.70 -12.14 -6.21
N GLY A 85 8.04 -12.54 -7.30
CA GLY A 85 7.03 -13.61 -7.31
C GLY A 85 5.58 -13.11 -7.41
N HIS A 86 5.37 -11.80 -7.30
CA HIS A 86 4.07 -11.14 -7.48
C HIS A 86 3.80 -10.74 -8.93
N ALA A 87 2.52 -10.51 -9.26
CA ALA A 87 2.13 -10.01 -10.57
C ALA A 87 2.77 -8.64 -10.89
N SER A 88 3.17 -8.47 -12.15
CA SER A 88 3.72 -7.20 -12.65
C SER A 88 2.62 -6.18 -12.97
N GLY A 89 3.02 -4.92 -13.13
CA GLY A 89 2.12 -3.82 -13.47
C GLY A 89 2.50 -2.52 -12.75
N THR A 90 1.89 -1.41 -13.15
CA THR A 90 2.15 -0.09 -12.57
C THR A 90 1.96 -0.10 -11.05
N TYR A 91 0.80 -0.58 -10.59
CA TYR A 91 0.44 -0.68 -9.16
C TYR A 91 0.70 -2.09 -8.63
N SER A 92 1.97 -2.43 -8.45
CA SER A 92 2.44 -3.76 -8.05
C SER A 92 3.26 -3.74 -6.76
N HIS A 93 3.47 -4.93 -6.17
CA HIS A 93 4.45 -5.15 -5.09
C HIS A 93 5.86 -4.71 -5.52
N TRP A 94 6.27 -5.08 -6.73
CA TRP A 94 7.57 -4.70 -7.30
C TRP A 94 7.71 -3.19 -7.52
N ASN A 95 6.61 -2.46 -7.69
CA ASN A 95 6.64 -1.00 -7.75
C ASN A 95 6.32 -0.35 -6.40
N GLY A 96 6.26 -1.13 -5.32
CA GLY A 96 6.14 -0.65 -3.95
C GLY A 96 4.78 -0.06 -3.60
N TYR A 97 3.73 -0.38 -4.38
CA TYR A 97 2.36 0.11 -4.17
C TYR A 97 1.54 -0.78 -3.24
N LYS A 98 1.98 -2.01 -3.02
CA LYS A 98 1.18 -3.04 -2.36
C LYS A 98 1.86 -3.61 -1.13
N LEU A 99 1.05 -4.04 -0.18
CA LEU A 99 1.45 -4.84 0.97
C LEU A 99 0.42 -5.94 1.18
N ASP A 100 0.91 -7.13 1.50
CA ASP A 100 0.07 -8.23 1.94
C ASP A 100 -0.07 -8.20 3.45
N MET A 101 -1.29 -8.28 3.96
CA MET A 101 -1.56 -8.28 5.40
C MET A 101 -2.32 -9.55 5.81
N SER A 102 -1.96 -10.10 6.96
CA SER A 102 -2.65 -11.25 7.53
C SER A 102 -4.10 -10.91 7.88
N LYS A 103 -4.98 -11.91 7.79
CA LYS A 103 -6.41 -11.77 8.07
C LYS A 103 -6.71 -11.85 9.56
N THR A 104 -6.30 -10.85 10.32
CA THR A 104 -6.73 -10.74 11.72
C THR A 104 -8.22 -10.42 11.79
N THR A 105 -8.92 -10.90 12.82
CA THR A 105 -10.36 -10.62 13.00
C THR A 105 -10.65 -9.13 13.02
N GLY A 106 -9.80 -8.34 13.70
CA GLY A 106 -9.95 -6.89 13.77
C GLY A 106 -9.83 -6.21 12.41
N LEU A 107 -8.80 -6.55 11.63
CA LEU A 107 -8.60 -5.96 10.31
C LEU A 107 -9.71 -6.37 9.34
N ASN A 108 -10.11 -7.65 9.36
CA ASN A 108 -11.21 -8.16 8.53
C ASN A 108 -12.49 -7.38 8.81
N ASN A 109 -12.88 -7.25 10.07
CA ASN A 109 -14.12 -6.58 10.46
C ASN A 109 -14.07 -5.09 10.08
N TYR A 110 -12.94 -4.43 10.31
CA TYR A 110 -12.80 -3.02 9.97
C TYR A 110 -12.97 -2.77 8.46
N ILE A 111 -12.26 -3.54 7.61
CA ILE A 111 -12.34 -3.40 6.16
C ILE A 111 -13.78 -3.65 5.68
N THR A 112 -14.39 -4.76 6.08
CA THR A 112 -15.71 -5.17 5.54
C THR A 112 -16.87 -4.34 6.06
N SER A 113 -16.72 -3.68 7.22
CA SER A 113 -17.76 -2.80 7.78
C SER A 113 -17.59 -1.33 7.41
N THR A 114 -16.36 -0.89 7.11
CA THR A 114 -16.06 0.54 6.91
C THR A 114 -15.91 0.90 5.43
N PHE A 115 -15.37 0.00 4.62
CA PHE A 115 -15.05 0.29 3.22
C PHE A 115 -16.16 -0.17 2.27
N THR A 116 -16.30 0.52 1.15
CA THR A 116 -17.31 0.21 0.15
C THR A 116 -16.92 -1.05 -0.60
N ARG A 117 -17.77 -2.08 -0.60
CA ARG A 117 -17.60 -3.24 -1.48
C ARG A 117 -17.76 -2.78 -2.93
N ILE A 118 -16.77 -3.07 -3.76
CA ILE A 118 -16.80 -2.80 -5.20
C ILE A 118 -16.81 -4.11 -5.98
N ALA A 119 -16.78 -4.01 -7.31
CA ALA A 119 -16.66 -5.18 -8.18
C ALA A 119 -15.44 -6.04 -7.82
N ASP A 120 -15.61 -7.35 -7.95
CA ASP A 120 -14.53 -8.29 -7.75
C ASP A 120 -13.40 -8.02 -8.75
N ARG A 121 -12.17 -8.35 -8.35
CA ARG A 121 -11.02 -8.29 -9.24
C ARG A 121 -11.21 -9.29 -10.38
N SER A 122 -10.50 -9.12 -11.50
CA SER A 122 -10.66 -9.94 -12.70
C SER A 122 -10.49 -11.46 -12.49
N ASP A 123 -9.84 -11.86 -11.41
CA ASP A 123 -9.64 -13.25 -10.97
C ASP A 123 -10.65 -13.71 -9.90
N GLY A 124 -11.69 -12.93 -9.64
CA GLY A 124 -12.83 -13.30 -8.79
C GLY A 124 -12.68 -12.95 -7.31
N TYR A 125 -11.59 -12.32 -6.90
CA TYR A 125 -11.40 -11.93 -5.50
C TYR A 125 -12.18 -10.67 -5.13
N ALA A 126 -12.83 -10.72 -3.96
CA ALA A 126 -13.63 -9.62 -3.44
C ALA A 126 -12.77 -8.38 -3.14
N GLN A 127 -13.21 -7.20 -3.58
CA GLN A 127 -12.49 -5.93 -3.36
C GLN A 127 -13.31 -4.92 -2.58
N TYR A 128 -12.63 -4.19 -1.70
CA TYR A 128 -13.21 -3.11 -0.91
C TYR A 128 -12.40 -1.83 -1.14
N GLN A 129 -13.08 -0.70 -1.31
CA GLN A 129 -12.46 0.59 -1.55
C GLN A 129 -12.64 1.50 -0.34
N ALA A 130 -11.52 1.99 0.19
CA ALA A 130 -11.52 3.05 1.18
C ALA A 130 -11.84 4.40 0.54
N ARG A 131 -12.31 5.36 1.34
CA ARG A 131 -12.59 6.73 0.86
C ARG A 131 -11.36 7.41 0.24
N SER A 132 -10.16 7.03 0.67
CA SER A 132 -8.89 7.50 0.13
C SER A 132 -8.58 6.99 -1.29
N GLY A 133 -9.41 6.09 -1.82
CA GLY A 133 -9.20 5.42 -3.11
C GLY A 133 -8.41 4.12 -3.01
N ASN A 134 -7.76 3.83 -1.87
CA ASN A 134 -7.00 2.58 -1.66
C ASN A 134 -7.91 1.35 -1.77
N ILE A 135 -7.35 0.26 -2.32
CA ILE A 135 -8.10 -0.96 -2.66
C ILE A 135 -7.60 -2.12 -1.82
N TYR A 136 -8.53 -2.85 -1.22
CA TYR A 136 -8.30 -3.96 -0.32
C TYR A 136 -8.89 -5.21 -0.94
N CYS A 137 -8.05 -6.08 -1.50
CA CYS A 137 -8.46 -7.31 -2.17
C CYS A 137 -8.35 -8.48 -1.19
N ASN A 138 -9.44 -9.23 -1.02
CA ASN A 138 -9.47 -10.42 -0.17
C ASN A 138 -9.15 -11.66 -1.01
N GLU A 139 -7.90 -12.12 -0.93
CA GLU A 139 -7.43 -13.32 -1.65
C GLU A 139 -7.69 -14.64 -0.89
N GLY A 140 -8.50 -14.58 0.17
CA GLY A 140 -8.88 -15.72 0.98
C GLY A 140 -7.97 -15.90 2.19
N ASN A 141 -6.67 -16.09 1.98
CA ASN A 141 -5.67 -16.31 3.04
C ASN A 141 -5.01 -15.02 3.57
N HIS A 142 -4.96 -13.95 2.77
CA HIS A 142 -4.44 -12.64 3.14
C HIS A 142 -5.25 -11.51 2.49
N TRP A 143 -4.97 -10.27 2.90
CA TRP A 143 -5.39 -9.06 2.19
C TRP A 143 -4.25 -8.57 1.32
N ASP A 144 -4.50 -8.44 0.03
CA ASP A 144 -3.60 -7.79 -0.94
C ASP A 144 -4.07 -6.34 -1.13
N ILE A 145 -3.34 -5.39 -0.56
CA ILE A 145 -3.77 -4.00 -0.41
C ILE A 145 -2.96 -3.10 -1.33
N THR A 146 -3.63 -2.35 -2.19
CA THR A 146 -3.02 -1.34 -3.07
C THR A 146 -3.21 0.06 -2.49
N PHE A 147 -2.08 0.74 -2.25
CA PHE A 147 -2.02 2.09 -1.71
C PHE A 147 -1.72 3.10 -2.82
N TYR A 148 -2.75 3.81 -3.29
CA TYR A 148 -2.61 4.95 -4.19
C TYR A 148 -2.21 6.21 -3.40
N THR A 149 -2.69 6.33 -2.16
CA THR A 149 -2.47 7.45 -1.24
C THR A 149 -2.07 6.96 0.15
N ASP A 150 -1.64 7.87 1.01
CA ASP A 150 -1.34 7.60 2.42
C ASP A 150 -2.58 7.41 3.31
N GLY A 151 -3.78 7.45 2.74
CA GLY A 151 -5.04 7.23 3.45
C GLY A 151 -5.60 8.42 4.23
N SER A 152 -4.95 9.58 4.22
CA SER A 152 -5.39 10.79 4.92
C SER A 152 -6.41 11.64 4.15
#